data_AF-A0A2S6NP89-F1
#
_entry.id   AF-A0A2S6NP89-F1
#
_cell.length_a   1.000
_cell.length_b   1.000
_cell.length_c   1.000
_cell.angle_alpha   90.00
_cell.angle_beta   90.00
_cell.angle_gamma   90.00
#
_symmetry.space_group_name_H-M   'P 1'
#
loop_
_entity.id
_entity.type
_entity.pdbx_description
1 polymer ?
#
loop_
_entity_poly.entity_id
_entity_poly.type
_entity_poly.pdbx_seq_one_letter_code
_entity_poly.pdbx_strand_id
1 'polypeptide(L)'
;MAEGVYFVDATGREKARWHQRKETTMSPLRARMIEDMTLAGLAAGTQQVYVQAVYHLAAHYRRSPDQLSEEEVRAYLLDLRKRGVARGTFKVAHFSLRFLYCQTLGLAWDLLGGKKDCLAAAEAVAARAAG
;
A
#
# COMPACT_ATOMS: atom_id res chain seq x y z
N MET A 1 12.47 -16.09 17.15
CA MET A 1 13.34 -15.81 15.99
C MET A 1 12.44 -15.29 14.89
N ALA A 2 12.38 -13.97 14.72
CA ALA A 2 11.54 -13.32 13.71
C ALA A 2 12.42 -13.03 12.50
N GLU A 3 12.30 -13.85 11.46
CA GLU A 3 13.01 -13.64 10.20
C GLU A 3 12.49 -12.36 9.56
N GLY A 4 13.35 -11.33 9.53
CA GLY A 4 13.14 -10.14 8.73
C GLY A 4 12.97 -10.56 7.28
N VAL A 5 11.82 -10.25 6.69
CA VAL A 5 11.59 -10.38 5.26
C VAL A 5 12.44 -9.33 4.54
N TYR A 6 13.69 -9.70 4.26
CA TYR A 6 14.55 -9.02 3.29
C TYR A 6 13.96 -9.28 1.89
N PHE A 7 13.28 -8.29 1.31
CA PHE A 7 13.01 -8.31 -0.12
C PHE A 7 14.27 -7.84 -0.86
N VAL A 8 15.01 -8.82 -1.37
CA VAL A 8 16.12 -8.64 -2.31
C VAL A 8 15.50 -8.50 -3.71
N ASP A 9 15.87 -7.47 -4.46
CA ASP A 9 15.54 -7.38 -5.88
C ASP A 9 16.47 -8.27 -6.73
N ALA A 10 16.06 -8.58 -7.96
CA ALA A 10 16.79 -9.50 -8.86
C ALA A 10 18.12 -8.94 -9.42
N THR A 11 18.65 -7.84 -8.89
CA THR A 11 19.84 -7.17 -9.45
C THR A 11 21.06 -7.15 -8.54
N GLY A 12 20.96 -7.65 -7.31
CA GLY A 12 22.13 -7.83 -6.43
C GLY A 12 22.96 -6.56 -6.19
N ARG A 13 22.37 -5.37 -6.37
CA ARG A 13 23.07 -4.10 -6.18
C ARG A 13 22.67 -3.46 -4.85
N GLU A 14 23.68 -3.33 -3.99
CA GLU A 14 23.64 -2.72 -2.67
C GLU A 14 22.84 -1.39 -2.64
N LYS A 15 21.98 -1.21 -1.62
CA LYS A 15 21.14 -0.01 -1.42
C LYS A 15 22.00 1.25 -1.30
N ALA A 16 22.26 1.88 -2.43
CA ALA A 16 22.92 3.18 -2.49
C ALA A 16 22.06 4.23 -1.78
N ARG A 17 22.67 4.89 -0.78
CA ARG A 17 22.36 6.22 -0.24
C ARG A 17 20.97 6.76 -0.57
N TRP A 18 20.03 6.52 0.33
CA TRP A 18 18.83 7.34 0.44
C TRP A 18 19.25 8.72 0.97
N HIS A 19 19.65 9.60 0.05
CA HIS A 19 19.79 11.04 0.22
C HIS A 19 19.17 11.66 -1.04
N GLN A 20 18.30 12.65 -1.03
CA GLN A 20 17.72 13.46 0.02
C GLN A 20 16.72 14.43 -0.66
N ARG A 21 15.77 14.96 0.12
CA ARG A 21 15.06 16.23 -0.09
C ARG A 21 14.26 16.38 -1.39
N LYS A 22 13.01 15.98 -1.33
CA LYS A 22 11.95 17.02 -1.35
C LYS A 22 11.21 16.90 -0.05
N GLU A 23 11.00 18.02 0.62
CA GLU A 23 10.25 18.12 1.86
C GLU A 23 8.98 17.28 1.77
N THR A 24 9.00 16.08 2.36
CA THR A 24 7.80 15.34 2.65
C THR A 24 7.14 16.05 3.81
N THR A 25 6.46 17.15 3.53
CA THR A 25 5.18 17.37 4.20
C THR A 25 4.48 16.03 4.09
N MET A 26 4.38 15.30 5.21
CA MET A 26 3.70 14.01 5.20
C MET A 26 2.34 14.27 4.56
N SER A 27 2.08 13.66 3.40
CA SER A 27 0.74 13.76 2.85
C SER A 27 -0.19 13.21 3.94
N PRO A 28 -1.30 13.88 4.26
CA PRO A 28 -2.22 13.43 5.30
C PRO A 28 -2.60 11.95 5.12
N LEU A 29 -2.72 11.52 3.87
CA LEU A 29 -2.98 10.12 3.50
C LEU A 29 -1.85 9.15 3.90
N ARG A 30 -0.58 9.55 3.75
CA ARG A 30 0.57 8.73 4.17
C ARG A 30 0.62 8.60 5.69
N ALA A 31 0.39 9.69 6.42
CA ALA A 31 0.35 9.66 7.88
C ALA A 31 -0.77 8.74 8.36
N ARG A 32 -1.98 8.91 7.80
CA ARG A 32 -3.13 8.08 8.13
C ARG A 32 -2.90 6.60 7.87
N MET A 33 -2.34 6.26 6.70
CA MET A 33 -2.03 4.86 6.38
C MET A 33 -1.03 4.25 7.37
N ILE A 34 -0.02 4.99 7.83
CA ILE A 34 0.95 4.52 8.83
C ILE A 34 0.28 4.30 10.20
N GLU A 35 -0.58 5.22 10.62
CA GLU A 35 -1.38 5.08 11.85
C GLU A 35 -2.27 3.84 11.79
N ASP A 36 -3.02 3.68 10.70
CA ASP A 36 -3.90 2.53 10.49
C ASP A 36 -3.10 1.21 10.50
N MET A 37 -1.93 1.16 9.85
CA MET A 37 -1.06 -0.03 9.88
C MET A 37 -0.50 -0.31 11.27
N THR A 38 -0.22 0.74 12.06
CA THR A 38 0.22 0.61 13.44
C THR A 38 -0.90 0.05 14.32
N LEU A 39 -2.12 0.54 14.15
CA LEU A 39 -3.31 0.03 14.84
C LEU A 39 -3.63 -1.42 14.46
N ALA A 40 -3.32 -1.82 13.23
CA ALA A 40 -3.44 -3.21 12.77
C ALA A 40 -2.27 -4.12 13.21
N GLY A 41 -1.28 -3.59 13.94
CA GLY A 41 -0.16 -4.38 14.48
C GLY A 41 0.92 -4.76 13.47
N LEU A 42 1.00 -4.06 12.32
CA LEU A 42 2.03 -4.34 11.32
C LEU A 42 3.40 -3.82 11.80
N ALA A 43 4.44 -4.65 11.63
CA ALA A 43 5.81 -4.25 11.92
C ALA A 43 6.27 -3.08 11.02
N ALA A 44 7.14 -2.22 11.55
CA ALA A 44 7.66 -1.05 10.85
C ALA A 44 8.27 -1.37 9.48
N GLY A 45 8.95 -2.52 9.34
CA GLY A 45 9.47 -2.98 8.04
C GLY A 45 8.38 -3.16 7.00
N THR A 46 7.27 -3.81 7.38
CA THR A 46 6.09 -4.00 6.51
C THR A 46 5.43 -2.67 6.17
N GLN A 47 5.32 -1.76 7.14
CA GLN A 47 4.76 -0.42 6.93
C GLN A 47 5.53 0.35 5.86
N GLN A 48 6.86 0.36 5.93
CA GLN A 48 7.71 1.04 4.95
C GLN A 48 7.50 0.48 3.54
N VAL A 49 7.46 -0.85 3.42
CA VAL A 49 7.25 -1.51 2.13
C VAL A 49 5.87 -1.17 1.56
N TYR A 50 4.84 -1.07 2.42
CA TYR A 50 3.49 -0.74 1.97
C TYR A 50 3.36 0.69 1.47
N VAL A 51 3.90 1.64 2.24
CA VAL A 51 3.97 3.04 1.82
C VAL A 51 4.74 3.17 0.50
N GLN A 52 5.83 2.43 0.34
CA GLN A 52 6.62 2.46 -0.89
C GLN A 52 5.83 1.92 -2.09
N ALA A 53 5.06 0.84 -1.93
CA ALA A 53 4.21 0.31 -2.99
C ALA A 53 3.11 1.31 -3.42
N VAL A 54 2.49 2.01 -2.46
CA VAL A 54 1.51 3.07 -2.74
C VAL A 54 2.16 4.25 -3.45
N TYR A 55 3.37 4.62 -3.05
CA TYR A 55 4.14 5.66 -3.73
C TYR A 55 4.44 5.29 -5.19
N HIS A 56 4.78 4.03 -5.48
CA HIS A 56 5.00 3.58 -6.85
C HIS A 56 3.74 3.68 -7.71
N LEU A 57 2.56 3.37 -7.16
CA LEU A 57 1.28 3.57 -7.85
C LEU A 57 1.04 5.07 -8.14
N ALA A 58 1.19 5.92 -7.14
CA ALA A 58 1.01 7.37 -7.29
C ALA A 58 1.99 7.96 -8.32
N ALA A 59 3.23 7.48 -8.34
CA ALA A 59 4.24 7.86 -9.33
C ALA A 59 3.90 7.39 -10.74
N HIS A 60 3.28 6.21 -10.89
CA HIS A 60 2.86 5.68 -12.19
C HIS A 60 1.80 6.57 -12.85
N TYR A 61 0.79 7.00 -12.09
CA TYR A 61 -0.27 7.88 -12.59
C TYR A 61 0.02 9.38 -12.44
N ARG A 62 1.09 9.75 -11.71
CA ARG A 62 1.42 11.12 -11.28
C ARG A 62 0.23 11.82 -10.62
N ARG A 63 -0.57 11.04 -9.91
CA ARG A 63 -1.81 11.47 -9.25
C ARG A 63 -1.82 10.93 -7.82
N SER A 64 -2.57 11.62 -6.96
CA SER A 64 -2.75 11.16 -5.60
C SER A 64 -3.55 9.85 -5.63
N PRO A 65 -3.16 8.83 -4.85
CA PRO A 65 -3.81 7.52 -4.94
C PRO A 65 -5.27 7.54 -4.46
N ASP A 66 -5.70 8.55 -3.68
CA ASP A 66 -7.12 8.79 -3.38
C ASP A 66 -7.97 9.20 -4.59
N GLN A 67 -7.35 9.65 -5.68
CA GLN A 67 -8.05 10.09 -6.90
C GLN A 67 -8.15 8.99 -7.97
N LEU A 68 -7.59 7.81 -7.70
CA LEU A 68 -7.55 6.71 -8.67
C LEU A 68 -8.82 5.87 -8.60
N SER A 69 -9.30 5.42 -9.76
CA SER A 69 -10.46 4.52 -9.85
C SER A 69 -10.06 3.05 -9.68
N GLU A 70 -11.05 2.19 -9.41
CA GLU A 70 -10.86 0.75 -9.33
C GLU A 70 -10.25 0.18 -10.63
N GLU A 71 -10.67 0.69 -11.79
CA GLU A 71 -10.18 0.27 -13.10
C GLU A 71 -8.72 0.65 -13.32
N GLU A 72 -8.31 1.84 -12.87
CA GLU A 72 -6.91 2.28 -12.95
C GLU A 72 -6.02 1.39 -12.06
N VAL A 73 -6.47 1.12 -10.83
CA VAL A 73 -5.72 0.24 -9.92
C VAL A 73 -5.64 -1.18 -10.44
N ARG A 74 -6.71 -1.68 -11.07
CA ARG A 74 -6.72 -2.97 -11.78
C ARG A 74 -5.73 -2.99 -12.93
N ALA A 75 -5.71 -1.94 -13.75
CA ALA A 75 -4.80 -1.82 -14.88
C ALA A 75 -3.35 -1.83 -14.42
N TYR A 76 -3.03 -1.13 -13.32
CA TYR A 76 -1.70 -1.14 -12.73
C TYR A 76 -1.27 -2.50 -12.21
N LEU A 77 -2.13 -3.22 -11.48
CA LEU A 77 -1.83 -4.58 -11.02
C LEU A 77 -1.62 -5.52 -12.21
N LEU A 78 -2.41 -5.37 -13.28
CA LEU A 78 -2.22 -6.15 -14.50
C LEU A 78 -0.91 -5.82 -15.21
N ASP A 79 -0.52 -4.54 -15.27
CA ASP A 79 0.77 -4.10 -15.80
C ASP A 79 1.94 -4.73 -15.02
N LEU A 80 1.89 -4.69 -13.69
CA LEU A 80 2.89 -5.35 -12.84
C LEU A 80 3.01 -6.84 -13.16
N ARG A 81 1.87 -7.52 -13.42
CA ARG A 81 1.87 -8.93 -13.80
C ARG A 81 2.49 -9.16 -15.18
N LYS A 82 2.16 -8.31 -16.17
CA LYS A 82 2.71 -8.37 -17.52
C LYS A 82 4.23 -8.12 -17.54
N ARG A 83 4.72 -7.23 -16.68
CA ARG A 83 6.15 -6.94 -16.52
C ARG A 83 6.94 -8.07 -15.85
N GLY A 84 6.28 -9.14 -15.41
CA GLY A 84 6.94 -10.29 -14.83
C GLY A 84 7.60 -10.02 -13.47
N VAL A 85 7.06 -9.08 -12.69
CA VAL A 85 7.60 -8.80 -11.35
C VAL A 85 7.56 -10.05 -10.48
N ALA A 86 8.54 -10.18 -9.57
CA ALA A 86 8.60 -11.32 -8.67
C ALA A 86 7.28 -11.50 -7.89
N ARG A 87 6.86 -12.75 -7.68
CA ARG A 87 5.60 -13.08 -7.00
C ARG A 87 5.46 -12.38 -5.65
N GLY A 88 6.56 -12.27 -4.91
CA GLY A 88 6.61 -11.58 -3.64
C GLY A 88 6.35 -10.07 -3.76
N THR A 89 6.99 -9.40 -4.72
CA THR A 89 6.78 -7.97 -5.01
C THR A 89 5.34 -7.69 -5.45
N PHE A 90 4.76 -8.58 -6.25
CA PHE A 90 3.35 -8.48 -6.62
C PHE A 90 2.42 -8.60 -5.40
N LYS A 91 2.65 -9.60 -4.53
CA LYS A 91 1.86 -9.77 -3.30
C LYS A 91 1.93 -8.53 -2.43
N VAL A 92 3.13 -8.00 -2.22
CA VAL A 92 3.34 -6.75 -1.50
C VAL A 92 2.49 -5.64 -2.11
N ALA A 93 2.63 -5.35 -3.40
CA ALA A 93 1.86 -4.32 -4.07
C ALA A 93 0.35 -4.52 -3.88
N HIS A 94 -0.14 -5.74 -4.11
CA HIS A 94 -1.54 -6.07 -3.93
C HIS A 94 -2.04 -5.80 -2.50
N PHE A 95 -1.32 -6.29 -1.47
CA PHE A 95 -1.73 -6.09 -0.08
C PHE A 95 -1.63 -4.63 0.37
N SER A 96 -0.64 -3.88 -0.11
CA SER A 96 -0.51 -2.46 0.19
C SER A 96 -1.66 -1.64 -0.37
N LEU A 97 -2.05 -1.92 -1.61
CA LEU A 97 -3.19 -1.25 -2.24
C LEU A 97 -4.51 -1.66 -1.58
N ARG A 98 -4.68 -2.95 -1.26
CA ARG A 98 -5.82 -3.42 -0.48
C ARG A 98 -5.94 -2.70 0.86
N PHE A 99 -4.83 -2.53 1.58
CA PHE A 99 -4.82 -1.83 2.85
C PHE A 99 -5.21 -0.35 2.67
N LEU A 100 -4.61 0.35 1.71
CA LEU A 100 -4.93 1.75 1.45
C LEU A 100 -6.42 1.95 1.11
N TYR A 101 -6.92 1.21 0.12
CA TYR A 101 -8.28 1.44 -0.39
C TYR A 101 -9.34 0.93 0.56
N CYS A 102 -9.18 -0.27 1.13
CA CYS A 102 -10.21 -0.83 2.02
C CYS A 102 -10.10 -0.35 3.47
N GLN A 103 -8.88 -0.20 4.02
CA GLN A 103 -8.72 0.14 5.44
C GLN A 103 -8.63 1.66 5.67
N THR A 104 -7.85 2.37 4.84
CA THR A 104 -7.58 3.80 5.02
C THR A 104 -8.61 4.69 4.34
N LEU A 105 -9.04 4.34 3.12
CA LEU A 105 -10.01 5.13 2.34
C LEU A 105 -11.46 4.62 2.45
N GLY A 106 -11.67 3.42 3.01
CA GLY A 106 -13.01 2.83 3.17
C GLY A 106 -13.71 2.49 1.84
N LEU A 107 -12.97 2.35 0.74
CA LEU A 107 -13.49 1.98 -0.57
C LEU A 107 -13.60 0.47 -0.69
N ALA A 108 -14.83 -0.02 -0.79
CA ALA A 108 -15.14 -1.44 -0.95
C ALA A 108 -15.13 -1.84 -2.44
N TRP A 109 -13.94 -1.99 -3.01
CA TRP A 109 -13.74 -2.45 -4.38
C TRP A 109 -13.76 -3.98 -4.50
N ASP A 110 -14.49 -4.50 -5.49
CA ASP A 110 -14.58 -5.94 -5.72
C ASP A 110 -13.23 -6.52 -6.18
N LEU A 111 -12.41 -5.71 -6.85
CA LEU A 111 -11.04 -6.03 -7.24
C LEU A 111 -10.15 -6.52 -6.09
N LEU A 112 -10.33 -5.99 -4.88
CA LEU A 112 -9.39 -6.15 -3.77
C LEU A 112 -9.89 -7.12 -2.68
N GLY A 113 -11.00 -7.83 -2.89
CA GLY A 113 -11.54 -8.80 -1.94
C GLY A 113 -13.06 -8.80 -1.79
N GLY A 114 -13.77 -7.99 -2.56
CA GLY A 114 -15.23 -7.92 -2.47
C GLY A 114 -15.72 -7.11 -1.27
N LYS A 115 -16.94 -6.58 -1.39
CA LYS A 115 -17.59 -5.76 -0.35
C LYS A 115 -17.57 -6.39 1.06
N LYS A 116 -17.55 -7.72 1.17
CA LYS A 116 -17.58 -8.46 2.45
C LYS A 116 -16.30 -8.28 3.27
N ASP A 117 -15.14 -8.29 2.61
CA ASP A 117 -13.84 -8.21 3.29
C ASP A 117 -13.45 -6.77 3.62
N CYS A 118 -13.93 -5.80 2.84
CA CYS A 118 -13.70 -4.38 3.06
C CYS A 118 -14.74 -3.76 4.01
N LEU A 119 -15.98 -4.28 4.11
CA LEU A 119 -16.96 -3.86 5.12
C LEU A 119 -16.49 -4.19 6.55
N ALA A 120 -15.91 -5.37 6.78
CA ALA A 120 -15.41 -5.73 8.12
C ALA A 120 -14.29 -4.79 8.59
N ALA A 121 -13.47 -4.30 7.66
CA ALA A 121 -12.41 -3.32 7.92
C ALA A 121 -12.95 -1.89 8.07
N ALA A 122 -13.95 -1.51 7.27
CA ALA A 122 -14.57 -0.18 7.28
C ALA A 122 -15.52 0.03 8.48
N GLU A 123 -16.29 -0.98 8.88
CA GLU A 123 -17.14 -0.94 10.08
C GLU A 123 -16.31 -0.77 11.36
N ALA A 124 -15.13 -1.38 11.44
CA ALA A 124 -14.20 -1.20 12.56
C ALA A 124 -13.61 0.22 12.63
N VAL A 125 -13.48 0.92 11.50
CA VAL A 125 -12.98 2.30 11.46
C VAL A 125 -14.09 3.32 11.70
N ALA A 126 -15.29 3.09 11.14
CA ALA A 126 -16.46 3.93 11.39
C ALA A 126 -16.90 3.89 12.86
N ALA A 127 -16.85 2.72 13.50
CA ALA A 127 -17.13 2.57 14.94
C ALA A 127 -16.10 3.30 15.85
N ARG A 128 -14.90 3.59 15.35
CA ARG A 128 -13.84 4.32 16.08
C ARG A 128 -13.92 5.84 15.93
N ALA A 129 -14.62 6.36 14.92
CA ALA A 129 -14.82 7.79 14.73
C ALA A 129 -16.04 8.35 15.48
N ALA A 130 -16.88 7.48 16.05
CA ALA A 130 -18.13 7.82 16.73
C ALA A 130 -18.08 7.65 18.26
N GLY A 131 -16.88 7.54 18.86
CA GLY A 131 -16.67 7.38 20.30
C GLY A 131 -15.89 8.53 20.90
#